data_AF-A0A242AYW4-F1
#
_entry.id   AF-A0A242AYW4-F1
#
_cell.length_a   1.000
_cell.length_b   1.000
_cell.length_c   1.000
_cell.angle_alpha   90.00
_cell.angle_beta   90.00
_cell.angle_gamma   90.00
#
_symmetry.space_group_name_H-M   'P 1'
#
loop_
_entity.id
_entity.type
_entity.pdbx_description
1 polymer ?
#
loop_
_entity_poly.entity_id
_entity_poly.type
_entity_poly.pdbx_seq_one_letter_code
_entity_poly.pdbx_strand_id
1 'polypeptide(L)'
;MLLTKKQLRKSNLFKEGENNLREISINIRVIFSVLVPPDRGKWKYNMNVLNDIRPTIDRFISTYLNAYEKEGYKELQNLLDENVAFYINLYGEGTKEFQRAKDFKTNKNKELYTRLGNALLKEMSEQNKKENEVPTKSTSVDWNKLMENQYQKRSSIHSKNIDLSKVKKVLRKDFQSIKNQQIYLKNMREREQQDQGLSH
;
A
#
# COMPACT_ATOMS: atom_id res chain seq x y z
N MET A 1 -33.49 -23.82 11.48
CA MET A 1 -32.91 -24.21 10.18
C MET A 1 -31.43 -23.85 10.21
N LEU A 2 -30.53 -24.85 10.35
CA LEU A 2 -29.09 -24.62 10.49
C LEU A 2 -28.43 -24.37 9.12
N LEU A 3 -27.56 -23.36 9.04
CA LEU A 3 -26.82 -23.04 7.81
C LEU A 3 -25.79 -24.14 7.49
N THR A 4 -25.68 -24.51 6.22
CA THR A 4 -24.69 -25.49 5.75
C THR A 4 -23.25 -24.93 5.84
N LYS A 5 -22.23 -25.80 5.89
CA LYS A 5 -20.80 -25.40 5.93
C LYS A 5 -20.42 -24.44 4.79
N LYS A 6 -20.98 -24.64 3.59
CA LYS A 6 -20.75 -23.76 2.41
C LYS A 6 -21.40 -22.38 2.60
N GLN A 7 -22.61 -22.33 3.16
CA GLN A 7 -23.30 -21.08 3.48
C GLN A 7 -22.60 -20.31 4.60
N LEU A 8 -22.13 -21.01 5.65
CA LEU A 8 -21.32 -20.42 6.72
C LEU A 8 -20.04 -19.79 6.17
N ARG A 9 -19.29 -20.52 5.33
CA ARG A 9 -18.07 -19.99 4.68
C ARG A 9 -18.36 -18.76 3.83
N LYS A 10 -19.41 -18.79 3.01
CA LYS A 10 -19.81 -17.62 2.18
C LYS A 10 -20.23 -16.43 3.03
N SER A 11 -20.99 -16.66 4.11
CA SER A 11 -21.44 -15.61 5.02
C SER A 11 -20.28 -14.98 5.81
N ASN A 12 -19.30 -15.79 6.21
CA ASN A 12 -18.10 -15.31 6.89
C ASN A 12 -17.21 -14.48 5.95
N LEU A 13 -17.03 -14.93 4.70
CA LEU A 13 -16.30 -14.15 3.69
C LEU A 13 -16.98 -12.81 3.37
N PHE A 14 -18.31 -12.78 3.33
CA PHE A 14 -19.08 -11.55 3.12
C PHE A 14 -18.89 -10.56 4.29
N LYS A 15 -19.02 -11.05 5.53
CA LYS A 15 -18.77 -10.25 6.75
C LYS A 15 -17.32 -9.75 6.83
N GLU A 16 -16.35 -10.59 6.47
CA GLU A 16 -14.92 -10.21 6.41
C GLU A 16 -14.69 -9.09 5.39
N GLY A 17 -15.31 -9.20 4.20
CA GLY A 17 -15.25 -8.16 3.16
C GLY A 17 -15.86 -6.82 3.61
N GLU A 18 -17.03 -6.83 4.27
CA GLU A 18 -17.65 -5.61 4.80
C GLU A 18 -16.84 -4.97 5.93
N ASN A 19 -16.27 -5.79 6.83
CA ASN A 19 -15.42 -5.30 7.91
C ASN A 19 -14.14 -4.64 7.37
N ASN A 20 -13.50 -5.26 6.37
CA ASN A 20 -12.33 -4.70 5.71
C ASN A 20 -12.63 -3.36 5.03
N LEU A 21 -13.77 -3.23 4.34
CA LEU A 21 -14.20 -1.99 3.69
C LEU A 21 -14.44 -0.86 4.70
N ARG A 22 -15.07 -1.16 5.84
CA ARG A 22 -15.29 -0.21 6.93
C ARG A 22 -13.97 0.22 7.56
N GLU A 23 -13.08 -0.73 7.84
CA GLU A 23 -11.78 -0.45 8.44
C GLU A 23 -10.89 0.42 7.51
N ILE A 24 -10.85 0.11 6.21
CA ILE A 24 -10.16 0.94 5.21
C ILE A 24 -10.71 2.36 5.21
N SER A 25 -12.03 2.51 5.26
CA SER A 25 -12.70 3.83 5.28
C SER A 25 -12.45 4.62 6.57
N ILE A 26 -12.30 3.94 7.71
CA ILE A 26 -11.95 4.58 8.99
C ILE A 26 -10.49 5.01 8.98
N ASN A 27 -9.58 4.08 8.67
CA ASN A 27 -8.14 4.32 8.68
C ASN A 27 -7.76 5.46 7.72
N ILE A 28 -8.36 5.52 6.53
CA ILE A 28 -8.07 6.56 5.55
C ILE A 28 -8.50 7.96 6.04
N ARG A 29 -9.62 8.05 6.76
CA ARG A 29 -10.10 9.30 7.37
C ARG A 29 -9.19 9.75 8.51
N VAL A 30 -8.77 8.82 9.37
CA VAL A 30 -7.83 9.10 10.48
C VAL A 30 -6.48 9.57 9.95
N ILE A 31 -5.94 8.90 8.94
CA ILE A 31 -4.68 9.32 8.31
C ILE A 31 -4.82 10.74 7.76
N PHE A 32 -5.91 11.03 7.05
CA PHE A 32 -6.12 12.36 6.48
C PHE A 32 -6.36 13.45 7.53
N SER A 33 -7.04 13.15 8.65
CA SER A 33 -7.28 14.13 9.72
C SER A 33 -6.01 14.48 10.49
N VAL A 34 -5.07 13.55 10.60
CA VAL A 34 -3.76 13.77 11.27
C VAL A 34 -2.74 14.41 10.33
N LEU A 35 -2.80 14.12 9.02
CA LEU A 35 -1.93 14.69 8.00
C LEU A 35 -2.30 16.16 7.67
N VAL A 36 -2.49 17.01 8.67
CA VAL A 36 -2.59 18.47 8.52
C VAL A 36 -1.28 19.21 8.91
N PRO A 37 -0.04 18.75 8.61
CA PRO A 37 1.10 19.66 8.67
C PRO A 37 1.05 20.67 7.51
N PRO A 38 1.48 21.92 7.73
CA PRO A 38 1.56 22.93 6.67
C PRO A 38 2.56 22.58 5.56
N ASP A 39 3.51 21.66 5.81
CA ASP A 39 4.56 21.27 4.86
C ASP A 39 4.36 19.84 4.32
N ARG A 40 3.72 19.76 3.15
CA ARG A 40 3.46 18.51 2.41
C ARG A 40 4.74 17.83 1.89
N GLY A 41 5.87 18.54 1.80
CA GLY A 41 7.15 17.96 1.37
C GLY A 41 7.66 16.87 2.32
N LYS A 42 7.13 16.85 3.55
CA LYS A 42 7.50 15.91 4.62
C LYS A 42 6.61 14.66 4.66
N TRP A 43 5.63 14.51 3.77
CA TRP A 43 4.76 13.34 3.70
C TRP A 43 5.45 12.17 3.00
N LYS A 44 6.46 11.62 3.66
CA LYS A 44 7.16 10.41 3.22
C LYS A 44 7.11 9.40 4.35
N TYR A 45 6.78 8.16 4.03
CA TYR A 45 6.50 7.09 5.00
C TYR A 45 7.57 6.96 6.10
N ASN A 46 8.85 7.04 5.72
CA ASN A 46 10.00 6.91 6.61
C ASN A 46 10.43 8.21 7.32
N MET A 47 9.67 9.31 7.20
CA MET A 47 9.99 10.55 7.92
C MET A 47 9.61 10.44 9.40
N ASN A 48 10.45 11.01 10.27
CA ASN A 48 10.25 10.99 11.71
C ASN A 48 8.95 11.68 12.15
N VAL A 49 8.52 12.71 11.41
CA VAL A 49 7.25 13.42 11.67
C VAL A 49 6.02 12.51 11.53
N LEU A 50 6.15 11.37 10.83
CA LEU A 50 5.07 10.40 10.67
C LEU A 50 5.19 9.21 11.62
N ASN A 51 6.14 9.19 12.57
CA ASN A 51 6.34 8.04 13.46
C ASN A 51 5.06 7.64 14.19
N ASP A 52 4.30 8.61 14.72
CA ASP A 52 3.08 8.34 15.49
C ASP A 52 1.91 7.84 14.63
N ILE A 53 1.85 8.27 13.36
CA ILE A 53 0.77 7.87 12.43
C ILE A 53 1.15 6.65 11.57
N ARG A 54 2.43 6.27 11.53
CA ARG A 54 2.93 5.12 10.75
C ARG A 54 2.20 3.81 11.09
N PRO A 55 1.91 3.47 12.36
CA PRO A 55 1.12 2.28 12.69
C PRO A 55 -0.28 2.27 12.05
N THR A 56 -0.91 3.44 11.88
CA THR A 56 -2.21 3.55 11.21
C THR A 56 -2.08 3.37 9.70
N ILE A 57 -1.00 3.89 9.10
CA ILE A 57 -0.66 3.66 7.68
C ILE A 57 -0.40 2.16 7.45
N ASP A 58 0.36 1.52 8.33
CA ASP A 58 0.66 0.09 8.26
C ASP A 58 -0.62 -0.74 8.36
N ARG A 59 -1.50 -0.41 9.32
CA ARG A 59 -2.81 -1.05 9.45
C ARG A 59 -3.64 -0.92 8.17
N PHE A 60 -3.70 0.27 7.60
CA PHE A 60 -4.39 0.49 6.32
C PHE A 60 -3.82 -0.40 5.22
N ILE A 61 -2.49 -0.48 5.08
CA ILE A 61 -1.81 -1.31 4.08
C ILE A 61 -2.12 -2.80 4.31
N SER A 62 -2.04 -3.28 5.56
CA SER A 62 -2.34 -4.67 5.90
C SER A 62 -3.80 -5.03 5.58
N THR A 63 -4.76 -4.18 5.96
CA THR A 63 -6.18 -4.39 5.62
C THR A 63 -6.40 -4.35 4.11
N TYR A 64 -5.75 -3.45 3.38
CA TYR A 64 -5.80 -3.39 1.92
C TYR A 64 -5.29 -4.69 1.28
N LEU A 65 -4.11 -5.18 1.70
CA LEU A 65 -3.52 -6.40 1.18
C LEU A 65 -4.41 -7.62 1.45
N ASN A 66 -4.96 -7.75 2.67
CA ASN A 66 -5.87 -8.84 3.01
C ASN A 66 -7.20 -8.77 2.24
N ALA A 67 -7.69 -7.56 1.96
CA ALA A 67 -8.99 -7.38 1.31
C ALA A 67 -8.94 -7.54 -0.21
N TYR A 68 -7.88 -7.07 -0.86
CA TYR A 68 -7.84 -6.94 -2.32
C TYR A 68 -6.72 -7.72 -3.00
N GLU A 69 -5.64 -8.04 -2.29
CA GLU A 69 -4.46 -8.68 -2.87
C GLU A 69 -4.09 -9.96 -2.09
N LYS A 70 -5.06 -10.60 -1.41
CA LYS A 70 -4.82 -11.70 -0.45
C LYS A 70 -3.96 -12.83 -1.02
N GLU A 71 -4.40 -13.42 -2.12
CA GLU A 71 -3.68 -14.51 -2.77
C GLU A 71 -2.36 -14.02 -3.38
N GLY A 72 -2.35 -12.84 -4.00
CA GLY A 72 -1.12 -12.25 -4.53
C GLY A 72 -0.07 -11.99 -3.44
N TYR A 73 -0.49 -11.54 -2.25
CA TYR A 73 0.38 -11.27 -1.13
C TYR A 73 0.94 -12.57 -0.55
N LYS A 74 0.11 -13.61 -0.47
CA LYS A 74 0.55 -14.97 -0.12
C LYS A 74 1.61 -15.49 -1.11
N GLU A 75 1.35 -15.37 -2.41
CA GLU A 75 2.33 -15.73 -3.45
C GLU A 75 3.63 -14.95 -3.31
N LEU A 76 3.56 -13.64 -3.03
CA LEU A 76 4.75 -12.83 -2.76
C LEU A 76 5.52 -13.35 -1.54
N GLN A 77 4.85 -13.67 -0.42
CA GLN A 77 5.54 -14.22 0.76
C GLN A 77 6.23 -15.55 0.44
N ASN A 78 5.59 -16.44 -0.30
CA ASN A 78 6.19 -17.70 -0.75
C ASN A 78 7.42 -17.47 -1.63
N LEU A 79 7.35 -16.55 -2.60
CA LEU A 79 8.51 -16.19 -3.43
C LEU A 79 9.68 -15.64 -2.60
N LEU A 80 9.39 -14.86 -1.56
CA LEU A 80 10.42 -14.35 -0.66
C LEU A 80 11.05 -15.50 0.15
N ASP A 81 10.27 -16.47 0.63
CA ASP A 81 10.78 -17.64 1.34
C ASP A 81 11.65 -18.52 0.43
N GLU A 82 11.23 -18.75 -0.82
CA GLU A 82 12.03 -19.46 -1.83
C GLU A 82 13.36 -18.75 -2.09
N ASN A 83 13.35 -17.42 -2.20
CA ASN A 83 14.58 -16.63 -2.37
C ASN A 83 15.52 -16.77 -1.17
N VAL A 84 14.98 -16.70 0.05
CA VAL A 84 15.77 -16.88 1.29
C VAL A 84 16.43 -18.25 1.32
N ALA A 85 15.66 -19.31 1.06
CA ALA A 85 16.17 -20.68 1.06
C ALA A 85 17.27 -20.89 0.01
N PHE A 86 17.07 -20.36 -1.21
CA PHE A 86 18.07 -20.40 -2.26
C PHE A 86 19.38 -19.72 -1.84
N TYR A 87 19.32 -18.49 -1.32
CA TYR A 87 20.52 -17.75 -0.94
C TYR A 87 21.23 -18.38 0.28
N ILE A 88 20.49 -18.95 1.23
CA ILE A 88 21.08 -19.70 2.34
C ILE A 88 21.86 -20.91 1.82
N ASN A 89 21.28 -21.69 0.91
CA ASN A 89 21.92 -22.86 0.32
C ASN A 89 23.17 -22.48 -0.50
N LEU A 90 23.12 -21.34 -1.20
CA LEU A 90 24.21 -20.88 -2.05
C LEU A 90 25.42 -20.40 -1.24
N TYR A 91 25.21 -19.66 -0.16
CA TYR A 91 26.27 -18.88 0.49
C TYR A 91 26.91 -19.53 1.72
N GLY A 92 26.46 -20.70 2.15
CA GLY A 92 27.02 -21.44 3.30
C GLY A 92 26.90 -20.69 4.64
N GLU A 93 26.87 -21.40 5.75
CA GLU A 93 26.75 -20.75 7.07
C GLU A 93 27.99 -19.91 7.42
N GLY A 94 27.79 -18.82 8.16
CA GLY A 94 28.88 -17.98 8.67
C GLY A 94 29.36 -16.87 7.73
N THR A 95 28.84 -16.78 6.50
CA THR A 95 29.17 -15.69 5.57
C THR A 95 28.29 -14.45 5.78
N LYS A 96 28.77 -13.29 5.31
CA LYS A 96 27.98 -12.05 5.31
C LYS A 96 26.75 -12.19 4.42
N GLU A 97 26.88 -12.93 3.33
CA GLU A 97 25.83 -13.21 2.35
C GLU A 97 24.73 -14.08 2.94
N PHE A 98 25.09 -15.08 3.77
CA PHE A 98 24.11 -15.87 4.53
C PHE A 98 23.30 -15.01 5.51
N GLN A 99 23.96 -14.08 6.21
CA GLN A 99 23.21 -13.15 7.09
C GLN A 99 22.28 -12.23 6.28
N ARG A 100 22.74 -11.72 5.13
CA ARG A 100 21.89 -10.94 4.21
C ARG A 100 20.71 -11.76 3.68
N ALA A 101 20.90 -13.06 3.43
CA ALA A 101 19.83 -13.97 3.01
C ALA A 101 18.75 -14.10 4.10
N LYS A 102 19.15 -14.24 5.38
CA LYS A 102 18.20 -14.27 6.51
C LYS A 102 17.37 -12.98 6.61
N ASP A 103 18.01 -11.84 6.40
CA ASP A 103 17.34 -10.53 6.49
C ASP A 103 16.53 -10.19 5.22
N PHE A 104 16.67 -10.97 4.14
CA PHE A 104 16.10 -10.66 2.82
C PHE A 104 14.58 -10.46 2.87
N LYS A 105 13.84 -11.42 3.44
CA LYS A 105 12.37 -11.35 3.52
C LYS A 105 11.91 -10.16 4.36
N THR A 106 12.54 -9.93 5.51
CA THR A 106 12.25 -8.79 6.38
C THR A 106 12.49 -7.46 5.65
N ASN A 107 13.64 -7.33 4.97
CA ASN A 107 13.97 -6.13 4.21
C ASN A 107 13.00 -5.90 3.05
N LYS A 108 12.59 -6.96 2.34
CA LYS A 108 11.62 -6.86 1.23
C LYS A 108 10.22 -6.51 1.71
N ASN A 109 9.78 -7.04 2.85
CA ASN A 109 8.54 -6.61 3.48
C ASN A 109 8.61 -5.13 3.91
N LYS A 110 9.73 -4.67 4.49
CA LYS A 110 9.92 -3.25 4.81
C LYS A 110 9.88 -2.36 3.57
N GLU A 111 10.48 -2.81 2.46
CA GLU A 111 10.41 -2.12 1.16
C GLU A 111 8.97 -2.04 0.65
N LEU A 112 8.20 -3.12 0.75
CA LEU A 112 6.78 -3.17 0.37
C LEU A 112 5.96 -2.12 1.13
N TYR A 113 6.03 -2.12 2.45
CA TYR A 113 5.29 -1.15 3.28
C TYR A 113 5.74 0.29 3.00
N THR A 114 7.04 0.50 2.78
CA THR A 114 7.57 1.83 2.39
C THR A 114 6.99 2.31 1.06
N ARG A 115 6.95 1.45 0.02
CA ARG A 115 6.43 1.83 -1.30
C ARG A 115 4.93 2.08 -1.26
N LEU A 116 4.17 1.19 -0.63
CA LEU A 116 2.72 1.35 -0.47
C LEU A 116 2.36 2.56 0.39
N GLY A 117 3.09 2.80 1.48
CA GLY A 117 2.90 3.98 2.33
C GLY A 117 3.17 5.28 1.58
N ASN A 118 4.25 5.35 0.79
CA ASN A 118 4.55 6.53 -0.03
C ASN A 118 3.50 6.75 -1.13
N ALA A 119 3.01 5.68 -1.77
CA ALA A 119 1.94 5.78 -2.77
C ALA A 119 0.64 6.31 -2.17
N LEU A 120 0.25 5.82 -0.99
CA LEU A 120 -0.91 6.31 -0.24
C LEU A 120 -0.77 7.80 0.09
N LEU A 121 0.35 8.20 0.70
CA LEU A 121 0.61 9.58 1.11
C LEU A 121 0.64 10.53 -0.09
N LYS A 122 1.24 10.09 -1.20
CA LYS A 122 1.29 10.87 -2.44
C LYS A 122 -0.11 11.08 -3.02
N GLU A 123 -0.91 10.02 -3.15
CA GLU A 123 -2.28 10.12 -3.66
C GLU A 123 -3.15 11.01 -2.75
N MET A 124 -3.04 10.87 -1.43
CA MET A 124 -3.73 11.75 -0.48
C MET A 124 -3.33 13.22 -0.66
N SER A 125 -2.03 13.50 -0.81
CA SER A 125 -1.54 14.85 -1.06
C SER A 125 -2.05 15.42 -2.40
N GLU A 126 -2.11 14.60 -3.45
CA GLU A 126 -2.60 15.01 -4.77
C GLU A 126 -4.10 15.30 -4.77
N GLN A 127 -4.90 14.47 -4.10
CA GLN A 127 -6.33 14.70 -3.95
C GLN A 127 -6.62 15.97 -3.13
N ASN A 128 -5.86 16.19 -2.04
CA ASN A 128 -5.94 17.43 -1.28
C ASN A 128 -5.58 18.66 -2.12
N LYS A 129 -4.57 18.56 -2.99
CA LYS A 129 -4.15 19.67 -3.88
C LYS A 129 -5.27 20.03 -4.87
N LYS A 130 -5.82 19.04 -5.59
CA LYS A 130 -6.89 19.25 -6.57
C LYS A 130 -8.14 19.91 -5.97
N GLU A 131 -8.43 19.62 -4.71
CA GLU A 131 -9.59 20.19 -4.01
C GLU A 131 -9.38 21.65 -3.56
N ASN A 132 -8.13 22.05 -3.32
CA ASN A 132 -7.73 23.37 -2.85
C ASN A 132 -7.13 24.27 -3.96
N GLU A 133 -6.94 23.75 -5.17
CA GLU A 133 -6.50 24.53 -6.33
C GLU A 133 -7.60 25.52 -6.73
N VAL A 134 -7.32 26.81 -6.62
CA VAL A 134 -8.11 27.87 -7.25
C VAL A 134 -7.92 27.72 -8.77
N PRO A 135 -8.97 27.66 -9.59
CA PRO A 135 -8.84 27.45 -11.03
C PRO A 135 -8.11 28.64 -11.66
N THR A 136 -6.83 28.48 -11.95
CA THR A 136 -6.05 29.45 -12.72
C THR A 136 -5.99 29.00 -14.17
N LYS A 137 -6.95 29.47 -14.99
CA LYS A 137 -6.77 29.99 -16.36
C LYS A 137 -8.08 29.98 -17.17
N SER A 138 -8.41 31.17 -17.69
CA SER A 138 -9.12 31.41 -18.96
C SER A 138 -10.60 31.06 -19.08
N THR A 139 -11.47 31.76 -18.35
CA THR A 139 -12.74 32.36 -18.86
C THR A 139 -13.28 33.24 -17.74
N SER A 140 -13.80 34.43 -18.04
CA SER A 140 -14.35 35.44 -17.11
C SER A 140 -14.79 34.85 -15.76
N VAL A 141 -13.89 34.92 -14.76
CA VAL A 141 -14.11 34.33 -13.44
C VAL A 141 -14.84 35.34 -12.57
N ASP A 142 -16.04 34.99 -12.13
CA ASP A 142 -16.76 35.75 -11.11
C ASP A 142 -16.11 35.52 -9.73
N TRP A 143 -15.27 36.47 -9.34
CA TRP A 143 -14.49 36.44 -8.10
C TRP A 143 -15.37 36.45 -6.83
N ASN A 144 -16.58 37.02 -6.89
CA ASN A 144 -17.50 37.05 -5.76
C ASN A 144 -18.10 35.66 -5.51
N LYS A 145 -18.52 34.97 -6.57
CA LYS A 145 -19.06 33.60 -6.51
C LYS A 145 -18.00 32.56 -6.11
N LEU A 146 -16.72 32.79 -6.45
CA LEU A 146 -15.62 31.93 -5.99
C LEU A 146 -15.31 32.14 -4.51
N MET A 147 -15.27 33.39 -4.04
CA MET A 147 -15.02 33.71 -2.64
C MET A 147 -16.16 33.19 -1.75
N GLU A 148 -17.41 33.40 -2.15
CA GLU A 148 -18.59 32.90 -1.42
C GLU A 148 -18.57 31.36 -1.29
N ASN A 149 -18.23 30.64 -2.37
CA ASN A 149 -18.03 29.19 -2.31
C ASN A 149 -16.83 28.75 -1.46
N GLN A 150 -15.76 29.55 -1.40
CA GLN A 150 -14.58 29.26 -0.56
C GLN A 150 -14.89 29.40 0.93
N TYR A 151 -15.66 30.42 1.31
CA TYR A 151 -16.12 30.61 2.70
C TYR A 151 -17.11 29.52 3.12
N GLN A 152 -18.01 29.10 2.23
CA GLN A 152 -18.95 27.98 2.48
C GLN A 152 -18.26 26.60 2.49
N LYS A 153 -17.16 26.40 1.75
CA LYS A 153 -16.37 25.15 1.81
C LYS A 153 -15.51 25.03 3.07
N ARG A 154 -15.10 26.15 3.67
CA ARG A 154 -14.32 26.15 4.92
C ARG A 154 -15.17 25.79 6.15
N SER A 155 -16.50 25.88 6.08
CA SER A 155 -17.38 25.42 7.18
C SER A 155 -17.73 23.93 7.09
N SER A 156 -17.53 23.26 5.93
CA SER A 156 -17.85 21.84 5.71
C SER A 156 -16.65 20.88 5.84
N ILE A 157 -15.63 21.26 6.62
CA ILE A 157 -14.36 20.56 6.89
C ILE A 157 -14.50 19.04 7.19
N HIS A 158 -15.70 18.55 7.49
CA HIS A 158 -15.98 17.23 8.03
C HIS A 158 -16.34 16.10 7.04
N SER A 159 -16.33 16.32 5.71
CA SER A 159 -16.55 15.20 4.77
C SER A 159 -15.61 15.22 3.56
N LYS A 160 -14.32 15.07 3.83
CA LYS A 160 -13.30 14.87 2.79
C LYS A 160 -13.41 13.45 2.23
N ASN A 161 -14.09 13.33 1.09
CA ASN A 161 -14.27 12.04 0.41
C ASN A 161 -13.00 11.71 -0.39
N ILE A 162 -12.08 10.98 0.23
CA ILE A 162 -10.91 10.43 -0.44
C ILE A 162 -11.36 9.43 -1.50
N ASP A 163 -10.91 9.62 -2.73
CA ASP A 163 -11.19 8.72 -3.85
C ASP A 163 -10.40 7.42 -3.66
N LEU A 164 -11.06 6.47 -2.98
CA LEU A 164 -10.51 5.16 -2.66
C LEU A 164 -10.18 4.34 -3.91
N SER A 165 -10.83 4.60 -5.05
CA SER A 165 -10.54 3.89 -6.29
C SER A 165 -9.15 4.21 -6.81
N LYS A 166 -8.75 5.49 -6.77
CA LYS A 166 -7.39 5.92 -7.12
C LYS A 166 -6.36 5.40 -6.15
N VAL A 167 -6.65 5.45 -4.84
CA VAL A 167 -5.79 4.87 -3.80
C VAL A 167 -5.55 3.38 -4.07
N LYS A 168 -6.60 2.59 -4.31
CA LYS A 168 -6.47 1.16 -4.67
C LYS A 168 -5.64 0.96 -5.93
N LYS A 169 -5.82 1.81 -6.95
CA LYS A 169 -5.08 1.73 -8.21
C LYS A 169 -3.59 1.96 -8.01
N VAL A 170 -3.18 2.99 -7.27
CA VAL A 170 -1.75 3.28 -7.04
C VAL A 170 -1.09 2.21 -6.17
N LEU A 171 -1.80 1.70 -5.15
CA LEU A 171 -1.29 0.62 -4.29
C LEU A 171 -1.14 -0.69 -5.07
N ARG A 172 -2.13 -1.04 -5.88
CA ARG A 172 -2.05 -2.24 -6.74
C ARG A 172 -0.86 -2.15 -7.68
N LYS A 173 -0.62 -0.99 -8.29
CA LYS A 173 0.52 -0.77 -9.19
C LYS A 173 1.85 -1.06 -8.48
N ASP A 174 2.08 -0.48 -7.31
CA ASP A 174 3.35 -0.69 -6.59
C ASP A 174 3.49 -2.10 -6.01
N PHE A 175 2.38 -2.68 -5.52
CA PHE A 175 2.36 -4.07 -5.09
C PHE A 175 2.76 -5.03 -6.23
N GLN A 176 2.11 -4.90 -7.39
CA GLN A 176 2.42 -5.73 -8.57
C GLN A 176 3.85 -5.49 -9.07
N SER A 177 4.35 -4.26 -8.99
CA SER A 177 5.76 -3.96 -9.31
C SER A 177 6.73 -4.76 -8.46
N ILE A 178 6.54 -4.81 -7.13
CA ILE A 178 7.41 -5.59 -6.24
C ILE A 178 7.28 -7.09 -6.50
N LYS A 179 6.05 -7.58 -6.68
CA LYS A 179 5.80 -8.99 -6.99
C LYS A 179 6.49 -9.40 -8.29
N ASN A 180 6.36 -8.61 -9.34
CA ASN A 180 6.99 -8.87 -10.64
C ASN A 180 8.52 -8.84 -10.54
N GLN A 181 9.10 -7.98 -9.71
CA GLN A 181 10.55 -8.01 -9.42
C GLN A 181 10.97 -9.35 -8.80
N GLN A 182 10.19 -9.91 -7.87
CA GLN A 182 10.52 -11.20 -7.26
C GLN A 182 10.35 -12.36 -8.25
N ILE A 183 9.33 -12.33 -9.10
CA ILE A 183 9.15 -13.31 -10.18
C ILE A 183 10.33 -13.26 -11.16
N TYR A 184 10.76 -12.06 -11.55
CA TYR A 184 11.91 -11.90 -12.43
C TYR A 184 13.18 -12.50 -11.82
N LEU A 185 13.44 -12.23 -10.53
CA LEU A 185 14.58 -12.80 -9.82
C LEU A 185 14.54 -14.32 -9.79
N LYS A 186 13.36 -14.92 -9.55
CA LYS A 186 13.19 -16.38 -9.61
C LYS A 186 13.52 -16.94 -11.00
N ASN A 187 12.91 -16.38 -12.03
CA ASN A 187 13.09 -16.85 -13.40
C ASN A 187 14.55 -16.69 -13.88
N MET A 188 15.28 -15.66 -13.41
CA MET A 188 16.70 -15.49 -13.70
C MET A 188 17.53 -16.64 -13.12
N ARG A 189 17.30 -16.98 -11.84
CA ARG A 189 18.04 -18.06 -11.17
C ARG A 189 17.74 -19.43 -11.78
N GLU A 190 16.49 -19.69 -12.13
CA GLU A 190 16.11 -20.94 -12.78
C GLU A 190 16.83 -21.12 -14.13
N ARG A 191 16.99 -20.04 -14.91
CA ARG A 191 17.79 -20.07 -16.13
C ARG A 191 19.27 -20.34 -15.86
N GLU A 192 19.86 -19.64 -14.90
CA GLU A 192 21.27 -19.84 -14.53
C GLU A 192 21.55 -21.28 -14.08
N GLN A 193 20.63 -21.91 -13.33
CA GLN A 193 20.74 -23.31 -12.92
C GLN A 193 20.64 -24.28 -14.10
N GLN A 194 19.76 -24.00 -15.07
CA GLN A 194 19.62 -24.78 -16.30
C GLN A 194 20.89 -24.68 -17.16
N ASP A 195 21.42 -23.47 -17.34
CA ASP A 195 22.63 -23.22 -18.14
C ASP A 195 23.87 -23.89 -17.53
N GLN A 196 23.92 -24.01 -16.20
CA GLN A 196 25.00 -24.69 -15.47
C GLN A 196 24.84 -26.22 -15.39
N GLY A 197 23.78 -26.80 -15.96
CA GLY A 197 23.51 -28.23 -15.92
C GLY A 197 23.21 -28.77 -14.52
N LEU A 198 22.85 -27.90 -13.56
CA LEU A 198 22.59 -28.24 -12.16
C LEU A 198 21.14 -28.73 -11.92
N SER A 199 20.51 -29.37 -12.91
CA SER A 199 19.21 -30.00 -12.70
C SER A 199 19.40 -31.20 -11.77
N HIS A 200 18.88 -31.10 -10.54
CA HIS A 200 18.69 -32.26 -9.67
C HIS A 200 17.60 -33.19 -10.22
#